data_AF-X1FDL9-F1
#
_entry.id   AF-X1FDL9-F1
#
_cell.length_a   1.000
_cell.length_b   1.000
_cell.length_c   1.000
_cell.angle_alpha   90.00
_cell.angle_beta   90.00
_cell.angle_gamma   90.00
#
_symmetry.space_group_name_H-M   'P 1'
#
loop_
_entity.id
_entity.type
_entity.pdbx_description
1 polymer ?
#
loop_
_entity_poly.entity_id
_entity_poly.type
_entity_poly.pdbx_seq_one_letter_code
_entity_poly.pdbx_strand_id
1 'polypeptide(L)'
;MRGFCPQEPFTRVNHRTRSAFSLMELIVSAAVISVVMVAIGSAVVLASKALPSANSSTDLSVSAAAISDQITTELHSAVSITQWSATMIEFTVKRGGQEHTIRYEWPGSPGDPLARAFDGGAPLTVMENVQDFALTYHRKTTAETRMAESSEILLLNNQTAYETPYAIDKKNWIGQYFAPSLPPDAATWRVTRVSLRARSHEATRGLTRVQLRIADPAHLPTGTVLEEQVMTESNLTPAFTTREFSFANASGLAPNEGLCLVLQWSKDTYSADVSYETQG
;
A
#
# COMPACT_ATOMS: atom_id res chain seq x y z
N MET A 1 9.84 76.14 7.02
CA MET A 1 8.56 76.40 6.33
C MET A 1 7.45 76.11 7.34
N ARG A 2 6.75 77.14 7.82
CA ARG A 2 5.43 77.56 7.32
C ARG A 2 4.47 76.36 7.35
N GLY A 3 3.55 76.23 8.29
CA GLY A 3 2.61 77.23 8.78
C GLY A 3 1.28 76.99 8.06
N PHE A 4 0.21 76.74 8.80
CA PHE A 4 -1.13 77.30 8.57
C PHE A 4 -2.05 76.80 9.68
N CYS A 5 -2.54 77.76 10.47
CA CYS A 5 -3.56 77.61 11.49
C CYS A 5 -4.91 77.87 10.83
N PRO A 6 -5.88 76.95 10.86
CA PRO A 6 -7.29 77.27 10.63
C PRO A 6 -7.92 77.67 11.96
N GLN A 7 -8.43 78.89 12.02
CA GLN A 7 -9.29 79.34 13.10
C GLN A 7 -10.68 78.72 12.92
N GLU A 8 -11.07 77.84 13.84
CA GLU A 8 -12.45 77.40 13.94
C GLU A 8 -13.27 78.30 14.87
N PRO A 9 -14.53 78.59 14.48
CA PRO A 9 -15.36 79.61 15.10
C PRO A 9 -15.77 79.22 16.51
N PHE A 10 -15.72 80.19 17.42
CA PHE A 10 -16.35 80.14 18.74
C PHE A 10 -17.84 79.78 18.59
N THR A 11 -18.16 78.51 18.75
CA THR A 11 -19.53 78.06 18.99
C THR A 11 -19.94 78.62 20.35
N ARG A 12 -20.85 79.59 20.33
CA ARG A 12 -21.53 80.11 21.53
C ARG A 12 -22.03 78.92 22.34
N VAL A 13 -21.42 78.71 23.50
CA VAL A 13 -21.98 77.89 24.56
C VAL A 13 -23.24 78.61 25.04
N ASN A 14 -24.37 78.29 24.41
CA ASN A 14 -25.67 78.62 24.96
C ASN A 14 -25.77 77.85 26.28
N HIS A 15 -25.49 78.55 27.39
CA HIS A 15 -25.88 78.12 28.72
C HIS A 15 -27.41 78.06 28.77
N ARG A 16 -27.95 76.96 28.25
CA ARG A 16 -29.29 76.51 28.63
C ARG A 16 -29.26 76.42 30.14
N THR A 17 -30.03 77.31 30.76
CA THR A 17 -30.44 77.20 32.17
C THR A 17 -30.71 75.74 32.46
N ARG A 18 -29.84 75.12 33.27
CA ARG A 18 -30.07 73.78 33.80
C ARG A 18 -31.34 73.88 34.61
N SER A 19 -32.47 73.47 34.05
CA SER A 19 -33.67 73.21 34.83
C SER A 19 -33.27 72.09 35.78
N ALA A 20 -33.11 72.44 37.05
CA ALA A 20 -33.00 71.44 38.09
C ALA A 20 -34.27 70.58 37.99
N PHE A 21 -34.08 69.28 37.76
CA PHE A 21 -35.17 68.32 37.68
C PHE A 21 -36.05 68.45 38.92
N SER A 22 -37.36 68.54 38.72
CA SER A 22 -38.26 68.50 39.87
C SER A 22 -38.12 67.15 40.56
N LEU A 23 -38.26 67.13 41.88
CA LEU A 23 -38.11 65.90 42.68
C LEU A 23 -39.08 64.79 42.19
N MET A 24 -40.26 65.18 41.69
CA MET A 24 -41.22 64.28 41.03
C MET A 24 -40.67 63.66 39.74
N GLU A 25 -40.01 64.44 38.89
CA GLU A 25 -39.44 63.97 37.63
C GLU A 25 -38.30 62.97 37.85
N LEU A 26 -37.52 63.15 38.91
CA LEU A 26 -36.47 62.21 39.31
C LEU A 26 -37.06 60.90 39.84
N ILE A 27 -38.14 60.96 40.63
CA ILE A 27 -38.84 59.76 41.13
C ILE A 27 -39.47 58.98 39.98
N VAL A 28 -40.14 59.65 39.03
CA VAL A 28 -40.75 58.99 37.87
C VAL A 28 -39.68 58.38 36.96
N SER A 29 -38.57 59.09 36.72
CA SER A 29 -37.47 58.56 35.92
C SER A 29 -36.81 57.34 36.58
N ALA A 30 -36.62 57.38 37.91
CA ALA A 30 -36.08 56.24 38.66
C ALA A 30 -37.03 55.02 38.62
N ALA A 31 -38.34 55.24 38.71
CA ALA A 31 -39.34 54.19 38.60
C ALA A 31 -39.41 53.58 37.18
N VAL A 32 -39.28 54.39 36.13
CA VAL A 32 -39.26 53.89 34.74
C VAL A 32 -37.98 53.09 34.46
N ILE A 33 -36.82 53.60 34.91
CA ILE A 33 -35.54 52.91 34.71
C ILE A 33 -35.51 51.56 35.45
N SER A 34 -36.09 51.46 36.65
CA SER A 34 -36.13 50.20 37.39
C SER A 34 -36.95 49.13 36.65
N VAL A 35 -38.10 49.50 36.09
CA VAL A 35 -38.92 48.60 35.27
C VAL A 35 -38.17 48.16 34.01
N VAL A 36 -37.49 49.09 33.32
CA VAL A 36 -36.71 48.76 32.11
C VAL A 36 -35.54 47.83 32.44
N MET A 37 -34.83 48.05 33.55
CA MET A 37 -33.72 47.18 33.98
C MET A 37 -34.20 45.76 34.32
N VAL A 38 -35.36 45.62 34.96
CA VAL A 38 -35.96 44.29 35.22
C VAL A 38 -36.34 43.62 33.90
N ALA A 39 -36.95 44.34 32.96
CA ALA A 39 -37.32 43.79 31.66
C ALA A 39 -36.10 43.33 30.84
N ILE A 40 -35.01 44.12 30.82
CA ILE A 40 -33.76 43.75 30.16
C ILE A 40 -33.12 42.54 30.85
N GLY A 41 -33.12 42.51 32.19
CA GLY A 41 -32.64 41.36 32.95
C GLY A 41 -33.38 40.06 32.59
N SER A 42 -34.72 40.11 32.48
CA SER A 42 -35.52 38.98 32.03
C SER A 42 -35.24 38.59 30.58
N ALA A 43 -35.08 39.55 29.67
CA ALA A 43 -34.77 39.29 28.27
C ALA A 43 -33.40 38.61 28.09
N VAL A 44 -32.38 39.02 28.85
CA VAL A 44 -31.05 38.40 28.82
C VAL A 44 -31.10 36.96 29.33
N VAL A 45 -31.85 36.69 30.42
CA VAL A 45 -32.02 35.31 30.94
C VAL A 45 -32.76 34.41 29.94
N LEU A 46 -33.76 34.96 29.23
CA LEU A 46 -34.48 34.21 28.20
C LEU A 46 -33.58 33.93 26.99
N ALA A 47 -32.80 34.93 26.55
CA ALA A 47 -31.83 34.79 25.46
C ALA A 47 -30.71 33.80 25.81
N SER A 48 -30.21 33.81 27.05
CA SER A 48 -29.18 32.86 27.49
C SER A 48 -29.68 31.42 27.57
N LYS A 49 -30.99 31.22 27.80
CA LYS A 49 -31.63 29.90 27.73
C LYS A 49 -31.92 29.44 26.30
N ALA A 50 -31.93 30.36 25.33
CA ALA A 50 -32.15 30.08 23.92
C ALA A 50 -30.84 29.77 23.16
N LEU A 51 -29.68 30.09 23.74
CA LEU A 51 -28.40 29.66 23.20
C LEU A 51 -28.28 28.14 23.34
N PRO A 52 -28.02 27.40 22.26
CA PRO A 52 -27.73 25.98 22.34
C PRO A 52 -26.59 25.76 23.32
N SER A 53 -26.80 24.94 24.34
CA SER A 53 -25.68 24.44 25.13
C SER A 53 -24.87 23.50 24.24
N ALA A 54 -23.55 23.42 24.44
CA ALA A 54 -22.68 22.48 23.72
C ALA A 54 -23.06 20.99 23.95
N ASN A 55 -24.06 20.73 24.80
CA ASN A 55 -24.65 19.43 25.09
C ASN A 55 -26.11 19.37 24.61
N SER A 56 -26.50 20.21 23.65
CA SER A 56 -27.82 20.11 23.05
C SER A 56 -27.94 18.75 22.34
N SER A 57 -29.11 18.14 22.40
CA SER A 57 -29.36 16.85 21.75
C SER A 57 -29.08 16.92 20.23
N THR A 58 -29.25 18.10 19.64
CA THR A 58 -28.92 18.36 18.23
C THR A 58 -27.43 18.27 17.96
N ASP A 59 -26.57 18.90 18.77
CA ASP A 59 -25.12 18.84 18.59
C ASP A 59 -24.56 17.42 18.77
N LEU A 60 -25.11 16.69 19.75
CA LEU A 60 -24.78 15.28 19.98
C LEU A 60 -25.20 14.42 18.77
N SER A 61 -26.37 14.66 18.20
CA SER A 61 -26.84 13.93 17.02
C SER A 61 -25.98 14.20 15.78
N VAL A 62 -25.54 15.45 15.57
CA VAL A 62 -24.65 15.82 14.46
C VAL A 62 -23.28 15.17 14.65
N SER A 63 -22.75 15.16 15.87
CA SER A 63 -21.49 14.50 16.20
C SER A 63 -21.55 12.99 15.98
N ALA A 64 -22.65 12.34 16.39
CA ALA A 64 -22.90 10.92 16.14
C ALA A 64 -22.94 10.56 14.66
N ALA A 65 -23.59 11.41 13.86
CA ALA A 65 -23.63 11.25 12.41
C ALA A 65 -22.23 11.39 11.78
N ALA A 66 -21.43 12.37 12.21
CA ALA A 66 -20.09 12.58 11.70
C ALA A 66 -19.14 11.39 11.99
N ILE A 67 -19.19 10.83 13.20
CA ILE A 67 -18.39 9.64 13.54
C ILE A 67 -18.87 8.41 12.77
N SER A 68 -20.18 8.26 12.58
CA SER A 68 -20.74 7.15 11.78
C SER A 68 -20.31 7.23 10.31
N ASP A 69 -20.32 8.43 9.73
CA ASP A 69 -19.85 8.70 8.36
C ASP A 69 -18.34 8.44 8.23
N GLN A 70 -17.55 8.84 9.24
CA GLN A 70 -16.13 8.53 9.29
C GLN A 70 -15.87 7.02 9.30
N ILE A 71 -16.51 6.26 10.19
CA ILE A 71 -16.35 4.80 10.27
C ILE A 71 -16.73 4.15 8.93
N THR A 72 -17.84 4.59 8.32
CA THR A 72 -18.32 4.07 7.04
C THR A 72 -17.33 4.34 5.90
N THR A 73 -16.79 5.56 5.85
CA THR A 73 -15.80 5.98 4.85
C THR A 73 -14.51 5.17 5.00
N GLU A 74 -14.03 4.95 6.22
CA GLU A 74 -12.81 4.17 6.45
C GLU A 74 -13.03 2.69 6.11
N LEU A 75 -14.17 2.11 6.50
CA LEU A 75 -14.54 0.73 6.16
C LEU A 75 -14.71 0.51 4.67
N HIS A 76 -15.22 1.51 3.93
CA HIS A 76 -15.31 1.44 2.49
C HIS A 76 -13.94 1.31 1.80
N SER A 77 -12.88 1.80 2.47
CA SER A 77 -11.49 1.69 2.00
C SER A 77 -10.71 0.50 2.58
N ALA A 78 -11.36 -0.36 3.36
CA ALA A 78 -10.71 -1.50 4.00
C ALA A 78 -10.32 -2.58 2.98
N VAL A 79 -9.08 -3.06 3.09
CA VAL A 79 -8.55 -4.18 2.29
C VAL A 79 -8.59 -5.51 3.03
N SER A 80 -8.59 -5.47 4.37
CA SER A 80 -8.71 -6.66 5.21
C SER A 80 -9.29 -6.28 6.58
N ILE A 81 -9.96 -7.23 7.24
CA ILE A 81 -10.45 -7.11 8.61
C ILE A 81 -9.71 -8.16 9.45
N THR A 82 -9.01 -7.74 10.50
CA THR A 82 -8.13 -8.58 11.32
C THR A 82 -8.79 -9.03 12.62
N GLN A 83 -9.60 -8.16 13.23
CA GLN A 83 -10.37 -8.46 14.45
C GLN A 83 -11.75 -7.83 14.37
N TRP A 84 -12.74 -8.50 14.95
CA TRP A 84 -14.09 -7.97 15.04
C TRP A 84 -14.85 -8.57 16.22
N SER A 85 -15.74 -7.77 16.79
CA SER A 85 -16.74 -8.15 17.77
C SER A 85 -17.99 -7.27 17.59
N ALA A 86 -19.00 -7.44 18.45
CA ALA A 86 -20.18 -6.57 18.43
C ALA A 86 -19.86 -5.09 18.76
N THR A 87 -18.75 -4.80 19.44
CA THR A 87 -18.40 -3.44 19.90
C THR A 87 -17.00 -3.00 19.48
N MET A 88 -16.33 -3.78 18.64
CA MET A 88 -14.98 -3.49 18.15
C MET A 88 -14.79 -3.98 16.72
N ILE A 89 -14.05 -3.20 15.93
CA ILE A 89 -13.59 -3.60 14.61
C ILE A 89 -12.17 -3.09 14.38
N GLU A 90 -11.31 -3.96 13.85
CA GLU A 90 -9.95 -3.66 13.44
C GLU A 90 -9.76 -4.10 11.99
N PHE A 91 -9.28 -3.17 11.17
CA PHE A 91 -9.14 -3.37 9.74
C PHE A 91 -7.96 -2.60 9.18
N THR A 92 -7.45 -3.07 8.04
CA THR A 92 -6.36 -2.44 7.31
C THR A 92 -6.92 -1.66 6.13
N VAL A 93 -6.43 -0.43 5.92
CA VAL A 93 -6.69 0.39 4.73
C VAL A 93 -5.40 0.63 3.97
N LYS A 94 -5.48 0.84 2.65
CA LYS A 94 -4.31 1.20 1.84
C LYS A 94 -4.39 2.68 1.44
N ARG A 95 -3.46 3.52 1.94
CA ARG A 95 -3.36 4.95 1.62
C ARG A 95 -1.96 5.29 1.14
N GLY A 96 -1.83 5.91 -0.02
CA GLY A 96 -0.51 6.27 -0.58
C GLY A 96 0.41 5.06 -0.85
N GLY A 97 -0.16 3.86 -1.04
CA GLY A 97 0.60 2.63 -1.25
C GLY A 97 1.04 1.91 0.03
N GLN A 98 0.89 2.52 1.21
CA GLN A 98 1.16 1.92 2.51
C GLN A 98 -0.12 1.40 3.15
N GLU A 99 0.02 0.33 3.94
CA GLU A 99 -1.05 -0.25 4.74
C GLU A 99 -1.08 0.41 6.12
N HIS A 100 -2.27 0.74 6.59
CA HIS A 100 -2.52 1.33 7.90
C HIS A 100 -3.60 0.55 8.63
N THR A 101 -3.41 0.35 9.93
CA THR A 101 -4.38 -0.35 10.78
C THR A 101 -5.22 0.66 11.54
N ILE A 102 -6.55 0.52 11.46
CA ILE A 102 -7.51 1.35 12.16
C ILE A 102 -8.33 0.44 13.07
N ARG A 103 -8.45 0.84 14.34
CA ARG A 103 -9.26 0.14 15.33
C ARG A 103 -10.29 1.09 15.93
N TYR A 104 -11.56 0.71 15.88
CA TYR A 104 -12.62 1.33 16.66
C TYR A 104 -13.06 0.38 17.76
N GLU A 105 -13.21 0.89 18.99
CA GLU A 105 -13.55 0.07 20.15
C GLU A 105 -14.40 0.86 21.15
N TRP A 106 -15.52 0.25 21.54
CA TRP A 106 -16.34 0.69 22.65
C TRP A 106 -16.31 -0.39 23.75
N PRO A 107 -15.94 -0.05 25.01
CA PRO A 107 -15.81 -1.03 26.09
C PRO A 107 -17.11 -1.76 26.44
N GLY A 108 -18.27 -1.18 26.14
CA GLY A 108 -19.58 -1.83 26.26
C GLY A 108 -20.47 -1.33 27.38
N SER A 109 -20.04 -0.37 28.22
CA SER A 109 -20.89 0.19 29.27
C SER A 109 -21.47 1.54 28.84
N PRO A 110 -22.77 1.83 29.12
CA PRO A 110 -23.34 3.14 28.87
C PRO A 110 -22.55 4.25 29.57
N GLY A 111 -22.18 5.26 28.80
CA GLY A 111 -21.34 6.37 29.24
C GLY A 111 -19.85 6.21 28.92
N ASP A 112 -19.39 5.00 28.55
CA ASP A 112 -18.01 4.79 28.12
C ASP A 112 -17.77 5.49 26.76
N PRO A 113 -16.54 5.98 26.50
CA PRO A 113 -16.21 6.59 25.23
C PRO A 113 -16.01 5.55 24.13
N LEU A 114 -16.33 5.93 22.89
CA LEU A 114 -15.84 5.23 21.70
C LEU A 114 -14.44 5.76 21.37
N ALA A 115 -13.48 4.85 21.27
CA ALA A 115 -12.10 5.18 20.96
C ALA A 115 -11.71 4.71 19.55
N ARG A 116 -10.80 5.46 18.92
CA ARG A 116 -10.16 5.12 17.65
C ARG A 116 -8.64 5.07 17.83
N ALA A 117 -8.01 3.97 17.45
CA ALA A 117 -6.55 3.84 17.38
C ALA A 117 -6.09 3.74 15.91
N PHE A 118 -4.89 4.27 15.63
CA PHE A 118 -4.27 4.29 14.31
C PHE A 118 -2.86 3.71 14.41
N ASP A 119 -2.54 2.71 13.59
CA ASP A 119 -1.25 2.02 13.52
C ASP A 119 -0.73 1.54 14.89
N GLY A 120 -1.64 1.02 15.72
CA GLY A 120 -1.31 0.54 17.08
C GLY A 120 -0.96 1.66 18.08
N GLY A 121 -1.15 2.92 17.71
CA GLY A 121 -0.96 4.06 18.59
C GLY A 121 -1.96 4.12 19.75
N ALA A 122 -1.74 5.05 20.67
CA ALA A 122 -2.64 5.27 21.81
C ALA A 122 -4.08 5.57 21.32
N PRO A 123 -5.12 4.92 21.89
CA PRO A 123 -6.50 5.20 21.51
C PRO A 123 -6.89 6.65 21.77
N LEU A 124 -7.48 7.31 20.77
CA LEU A 124 -8.05 8.64 20.86
C LEU A 124 -9.57 8.54 21.00
N THR A 125 -10.15 9.19 22.01
CA THR A 125 -11.60 9.31 22.14
C THR A 125 -12.17 10.08 20.95
N VAL A 126 -13.06 9.44 20.19
CA VAL A 126 -13.77 10.07 19.06
C VAL A 126 -15.21 10.47 19.43
N MET A 127 -15.77 9.83 20.46
CA MET A 127 -17.07 10.19 21.02
C MET A 127 -17.11 9.88 22.51
N GLU A 128 -17.50 10.87 23.31
CA GLU A 128 -17.72 10.69 24.74
C GLU A 128 -19.14 10.23 25.04
N ASN A 129 -19.34 9.63 26.23
CA ASN A 129 -20.65 9.32 26.79
C ASN A 129 -21.55 8.48 25.86
N VAL A 130 -20.98 7.50 25.17
CA VAL A 130 -21.73 6.63 24.25
C VAL A 130 -22.65 5.73 25.07
N GLN A 131 -23.94 5.77 24.76
CA GLN A 131 -24.95 4.98 25.48
C GLN A 131 -25.09 3.58 24.90
N ASP A 132 -24.93 3.45 23.59
CA ASP A 132 -25.03 2.18 22.87
C ASP A 132 -24.20 2.25 21.59
N PHE A 133 -23.53 1.15 21.24
CA PHE A 133 -22.78 0.97 20.00
C PHE A 133 -22.77 -0.51 19.63
N ALA A 134 -23.24 -0.82 18.42
CA ALA A 134 -23.35 -2.19 17.94
C ALA A 134 -22.94 -2.32 16.47
N LEU A 135 -22.12 -3.33 16.18
CA LEU A 135 -21.69 -3.72 14.85
C LEU A 135 -22.29 -5.07 14.46
N THR A 136 -22.87 -5.14 13.26
CA THR A 136 -23.44 -6.37 12.70
C THR A 136 -22.71 -6.74 11.42
N TYR A 137 -22.36 -8.03 11.25
CA TYR A 137 -21.49 -8.49 10.17
C TYR A 137 -22.20 -9.49 9.26
N HIS A 138 -22.18 -9.21 7.96
CA HIS A 138 -22.53 -10.18 6.93
C HIS A 138 -21.26 -10.88 6.45
N ARG A 139 -21.16 -12.19 6.69
CA ARG A 139 -19.96 -12.98 6.37
C ARG A 139 -20.24 -13.94 5.23
N LYS A 140 -19.29 -14.02 4.29
CA LYS A 140 -19.26 -15.03 3.22
C LYS A 140 -17.90 -15.71 3.22
N THR A 141 -17.88 -17.02 3.43
CA THR A 141 -16.67 -17.82 3.27
C THR A 141 -16.41 -18.04 1.79
N THR A 142 -15.24 -17.62 1.31
CA THR A 142 -14.76 -17.93 -0.04
C THR A 142 -13.52 -18.79 0.10
N ALA A 143 -13.43 -19.89 -0.66
CA ALA A 143 -12.21 -20.67 -0.74
C ALA A 143 -11.14 -19.79 -1.42
N GLU A 144 -10.10 -19.43 -0.68
CA GLU A 144 -8.93 -18.78 -1.26
C GLU A 144 -8.09 -19.86 -1.94
N THR A 145 -8.05 -19.86 -3.27
CA THR A 145 -7.13 -20.72 -4.02
C THR A 145 -5.72 -20.15 -3.85
N ARG A 146 -5.02 -20.59 -2.80
CA ARG A 146 -3.60 -20.31 -2.66
C ARG A 146 -2.84 -21.19 -3.62
N MET A 147 -2.07 -20.56 -4.51
CA MET A 147 -1.11 -21.28 -5.34
C MET A 147 -0.01 -21.80 -4.40
N ALA A 148 0.08 -23.11 -4.25
CA ALA A 148 1.18 -23.74 -3.51
C ALA A 148 2.30 -24.06 -4.49
N GLU A 149 3.55 -23.80 -4.09
CA GLU A 149 4.70 -24.24 -4.85
C GLU A 149 4.89 -25.76 -4.68
N SER A 150 5.10 -26.49 -5.79
CA SER A 150 5.42 -27.91 -5.74
C SER A 150 6.88 -28.14 -5.33
N SER A 151 7.25 -29.39 -5.02
CA SER A 151 8.66 -29.78 -5.02
C SER A 151 9.29 -29.59 -6.41
N GLU A 152 10.61 -29.45 -6.47
CA GLU A 152 11.33 -29.42 -7.75
C GLU A 152 11.02 -30.70 -8.55
N ILE A 153 10.69 -30.52 -9.83
CA ILE A 153 10.49 -31.61 -10.77
C ILE A 153 11.47 -31.46 -11.94
N LEU A 154 11.94 -32.59 -12.47
CA LEU A 154 12.78 -32.61 -13.65
C LEU A 154 11.94 -32.22 -14.88
N LEU A 155 12.31 -31.13 -15.56
CA LEU A 155 11.57 -30.64 -16.73
C LEU A 155 12.01 -31.32 -18.03
N LEU A 156 13.32 -31.50 -18.20
CA LEU A 156 13.92 -32.15 -19.35
C LEU A 156 15.23 -32.81 -18.92
N ASN A 157 15.48 -34.04 -19.38
CA ASN A 157 16.79 -34.68 -19.30
C ASN A 157 17.17 -35.19 -20.68
N ASN A 158 18.30 -34.71 -21.20
CA ASN A 158 18.79 -35.05 -22.53
C ASN A 158 20.23 -35.56 -22.43
N GLN A 159 20.42 -36.65 -21.67
CA GLN A 159 21.73 -37.25 -21.44
C GLN A 159 21.97 -38.41 -22.40
N THR A 160 22.94 -38.25 -23.30
CA THR A 160 23.39 -39.31 -24.21
C THR A 160 24.51 -40.15 -23.61
N ALA A 161 24.64 -41.39 -24.08
CA ALA A 161 25.80 -42.24 -23.79
C ALA A 161 27.06 -41.84 -24.58
N TYR A 162 26.88 -41.13 -25.70
CA TYR A 162 27.97 -40.67 -26.56
C TYR A 162 28.29 -39.19 -26.29
N GLU A 163 29.54 -38.94 -25.94
CA GLU A 163 30.10 -37.60 -25.71
C GLU A 163 30.73 -37.10 -27.00
N THR A 164 29.92 -36.54 -27.91
CA THR A 164 30.47 -35.79 -29.05
C THR A 164 30.72 -34.36 -28.59
N PRO A 165 31.98 -33.89 -28.53
CA PRO A 165 32.28 -32.54 -28.08
C PRO A 165 31.86 -31.52 -29.13
N TYR A 166 31.14 -30.49 -28.70
CA TYR A 166 30.84 -29.33 -29.50
C TYR A 166 31.47 -28.09 -28.90
N ALA A 167 32.42 -27.53 -29.65
CA ALA A 167 33.15 -26.35 -29.24
C ALA A 167 32.27 -25.11 -29.37
N ILE A 168 32.25 -24.30 -28.32
CA ILE A 168 31.58 -23.00 -28.30
C ILE A 168 32.60 -21.93 -28.70
N ASP A 169 32.30 -21.20 -29.78
CA ASP A 169 33.14 -20.13 -30.30
C ASP A 169 32.30 -18.93 -30.75
N LYS A 170 32.96 -17.89 -31.27
CA LYS A 170 32.29 -16.66 -31.71
C LYS A 170 31.22 -16.87 -32.79
N LYS A 171 31.34 -17.91 -33.61
CA LYS A 171 30.43 -18.24 -34.73
C LYS A 171 29.45 -19.37 -34.36
N ASN A 172 29.81 -20.22 -33.41
CA ASN A 172 29.06 -21.42 -33.04
C ASN A 172 28.57 -21.30 -31.60
N TRP A 173 27.30 -20.90 -31.45
CA TRP A 173 26.59 -20.95 -30.17
C TRP A 173 25.65 -22.14 -30.17
N ILE A 174 25.33 -22.64 -28.99
CA ILE A 174 24.46 -23.80 -28.81
C ILE A 174 23.18 -23.34 -28.13
N GLY A 175 22.04 -23.76 -28.65
CA GLY A 175 20.72 -23.48 -28.10
C GLY A 175 19.92 -24.78 -28.04
N GLN A 176 19.29 -25.05 -26.90
CA GLN A 176 18.38 -26.17 -26.72
C GLN A 176 17.01 -25.65 -26.27
N TYR A 177 15.99 -25.87 -27.09
CA TYR A 177 14.60 -25.66 -26.69
C TYR A 177 14.14 -26.74 -25.72
N PHE A 178 13.35 -26.34 -24.73
CA PHE A 178 12.63 -27.24 -23.85
C PHE A 178 11.29 -26.62 -23.42
N ALA A 179 10.30 -27.49 -23.22
CA ALA A 179 9.01 -27.13 -22.64
C ALA A 179 8.69 -28.10 -21.50
N PRO A 180 8.17 -27.62 -20.36
CA PRO A 180 7.93 -28.48 -19.22
C PRO A 180 6.67 -29.35 -19.44
N SER A 181 6.70 -30.58 -18.92
CA SER A 181 5.49 -31.41 -18.79
C SER A 181 4.91 -31.21 -17.39
N LEU A 182 4.03 -30.22 -17.24
CA LEU A 182 3.46 -29.83 -15.95
C LEU A 182 2.12 -30.55 -15.66
N PRO A 183 1.73 -30.70 -14.38
CA PRO A 183 0.37 -31.09 -14.00
C PRO A 183 -0.69 -30.15 -14.62
N PRO A 184 -1.91 -30.64 -14.91
CA PRO A 184 -2.95 -29.85 -15.56
C PRO A 184 -3.47 -28.66 -14.73
N ASP A 185 -3.22 -28.65 -13.42
CA ASP A 185 -3.56 -27.58 -12.49
C ASP A 185 -2.39 -26.60 -12.24
N ALA A 186 -1.24 -26.79 -12.89
CA ALA A 186 -0.15 -25.83 -12.84
C ALA A 186 -0.57 -24.53 -13.51
N ALA A 187 -0.43 -23.43 -12.79
CA ALA A 187 -0.80 -22.11 -13.29
C ALA A 187 0.40 -21.23 -13.66
N THR A 188 1.56 -21.46 -13.03
CA THR A 188 2.85 -20.88 -13.41
C THR A 188 3.97 -21.85 -13.06
N TRP A 189 5.12 -21.72 -13.71
CA TRP A 189 6.33 -22.47 -13.36
C TRP A 189 7.59 -21.58 -13.36
N ARG A 190 8.70 -22.14 -12.87
CA ARG A 190 10.01 -21.49 -12.84
C ARG A 190 11.12 -22.50 -13.10
N VAL A 191 12.24 -22.05 -13.67
CA VAL A 191 13.48 -22.84 -13.74
C VAL A 191 14.29 -22.52 -12.50
N THR A 192 14.57 -23.52 -11.66
CA THR A 192 15.43 -23.34 -10.48
C THR A 192 16.89 -23.70 -10.78
N ARG A 193 17.12 -24.67 -11.67
CA ARG A 193 18.45 -25.21 -11.94
C ARG A 193 18.55 -25.82 -13.34
N VAL A 194 19.73 -25.68 -13.93
CA VAL A 194 20.15 -26.37 -15.16
C VAL A 194 21.45 -27.10 -14.89
N SER A 195 21.51 -28.37 -15.29
CA SER A 195 22.72 -29.18 -15.26
C SER A 195 23.15 -29.52 -16.68
N LEU A 196 24.41 -29.20 -17.03
CA LEU A 196 24.97 -29.47 -18.36
C LEU A 196 26.33 -30.16 -18.23
N ARG A 197 26.70 -30.97 -19.22
CA ARG A 197 28.03 -31.62 -19.27
C ARG A 197 28.97 -30.79 -20.13
N ALA A 198 30.05 -30.31 -19.51
CA ALA A 198 31.06 -29.47 -20.16
C ALA A 198 32.48 -29.92 -19.80
N ARG A 199 33.44 -29.60 -20.69
CA ARG A 199 34.88 -29.75 -20.47
C ARG A 199 35.62 -28.52 -21.03
N SER A 200 36.88 -28.33 -20.64
CA SER A 200 37.75 -27.30 -21.25
C SER A 200 38.10 -27.67 -22.69
N HIS A 201 38.12 -26.71 -23.61
CA HIS A 201 38.40 -26.96 -25.03
C HIS A 201 39.90 -27.06 -25.33
N GLU A 202 40.75 -26.27 -24.66
CA GLU A 202 42.24 -26.33 -24.71
C GLU A 202 42.87 -25.12 -24.00
N ALA A 203 42.20 -23.96 -24.09
CA ALA A 203 42.53 -22.76 -23.32
C ALA A 203 41.92 -22.85 -21.91
N THR A 204 42.29 -21.94 -21.02
CA THR A 204 41.72 -21.86 -19.65
C THR A 204 41.12 -20.49 -19.35
N ARG A 205 40.90 -19.67 -20.38
CA ARG A 205 40.48 -18.26 -20.26
C ARG A 205 39.17 -17.96 -20.99
N GLY A 206 38.55 -18.98 -21.59
CA GLY A 206 37.24 -18.91 -22.19
C GLY A 206 36.14 -18.50 -21.20
N LEU A 207 35.19 -17.70 -21.68
CA LEU A 207 33.95 -17.37 -20.95
C LEU A 207 32.74 -17.73 -21.79
N THR A 208 31.87 -18.57 -21.24
CA THR A 208 30.58 -18.94 -21.81
C THR A 208 29.47 -18.35 -20.93
N ARG A 209 28.49 -17.70 -21.55
CA ARG A 209 27.27 -17.23 -20.89
C ARG A 209 26.21 -18.32 -21.01
N VAL A 210 25.72 -18.79 -19.87
CA VAL A 210 24.63 -19.77 -19.77
C VAL A 210 23.35 -18.98 -19.54
N GLN A 211 22.51 -18.89 -20.57
CA GLN A 211 21.34 -18.01 -20.58
C GLN A 211 20.05 -18.81 -20.68
N LEU A 212 19.02 -18.37 -19.99
CA LEU A 212 17.64 -18.75 -20.26
C LEU A 212 16.98 -17.65 -21.09
N ARG A 213 16.44 -18.01 -22.24
CA ARG A 213 15.77 -17.07 -23.16
C ARG A 213 14.37 -17.54 -23.50
N ILE A 214 13.49 -16.59 -23.80
CA ILE A 214 12.16 -16.88 -24.35
C ILE A 214 12.32 -17.49 -25.74
N ALA A 215 11.59 -18.57 -26.01
CA ALA A 215 11.52 -19.19 -27.33
C ALA A 215 10.47 -18.49 -28.21
N ASP A 216 10.74 -18.37 -29.50
CA ASP A 216 9.75 -17.93 -30.48
C ASP A 216 8.85 -19.11 -30.94
N PRO A 217 7.82 -18.87 -31.77
CA PRO A 217 6.97 -19.95 -32.28
C PRO A 217 7.68 -21.00 -33.15
N ALA A 218 8.92 -20.73 -33.59
CA ALA A 218 9.76 -21.69 -34.30
C ALA A 218 10.71 -22.45 -33.35
N HIS A 219 10.51 -22.31 -32.03
CA HIS A 219 11.34 -22.88 -30.97
C HIS A 219 12.79 -22.38 -30.99
N LEU A 220 13.02 -21.17 -31.52
CA LEU A 220 14.33 -20.53 -31.54
C LEU A 220 14.45 -19.48 -30.42
N PRO A 221 15.66 -19.26 -29.87
CA PRO A 221 15.86 -18.26 -28.84
C PRO A 221 15.63 -16.85 -29.37
N THR A 222 14.82 -16.07 -28.65
CA THR A 222 14.67 -14.63 -28.90
C THR A 222 15.85 -13.82 -28.32
N GLY A 223 15.81 -12.50 -28.48
CA GLY A 223 16.76 -11.58 -27.84
C GLY A 223 16.53 -11.37 -26.33
N THR A 224 15.40 -11.82 -25.79
CA THR A 224 15.02 -11.60 -24.39
C THR A 224 15.69 -12.64 -23.50
N VAL A 225 16.65 -12.19 -22.67
CA VAL A 225 17.31 -13.00 -21.65
C VAL A 225 16.57 -12.86 -20.33
N LEU A 226 16.04 -13.96 -19.80
CA LEU A 226 15.39 -14.00 -18.50
C LEU A 226 16.42 -13.92 -17.37
N GLU A 227 17.49 -14.69 -17.50
CA GLU A 227 18.58 -14.74 -16.54
C GLU A 227 19.85 -15.34 -17.20
N GLU A 228 21.03 -14.94 -16.71
CA GLU A 228 22.33 -15.35 -17.23
C GLU A 228 23.26 -15.76 -16.08
N GLN A 229 24.02 -16.82 -16.29
CA GLN A 229 25.14 -17.23 -15.44
C GLN A 229 26.42 -17.31 -16.27
N VAL A 230 27.57 -17.14 -15.62
CA VAL A 230 28.88 -17.20 -16.30
C VAL A 230 29.57 -18.52 -15.98
N MET A 231 29.93 -19.25 -17.04
CA MET A 231 30.79 -20.43 -16.97
C MET A 231 32.19 -20.09 -17.48
N THR A 232 33.15 -20.07 -16.56
CA THR A 232 34.57 -19.87 -16.87
C THR A 232 35.24 -21.20 -17.17
N GLU A 233 35.98 -21.27 -18.27
CA GLU A 233 36.71 -22.47 -18.70
C GLU A 233 37.73 -22.95 -17.67
N SER A 234 38.36 -22.03 -16.91
CA SER A 234 39.30 -22.36 -15.82
C SER A 234 38.70 -23.23 -14.72
N ASN A 235 37.36 -23.29 -14.63
CA ASN A 235 36.64 -24.09 -13.65
C ASN A 235 36.20 -25.46 -14.21
N LEU A 236 36.51 -25.74 -15.48
CA LEU A 236 36.25 -27.00 -16.15
C LEU A 236 37.51 -27.88 -16.14
N THR A 237 37.31 -29.19 -16.22
CA THR A 237 38.40 -30.15 -16.40
C THR A 237 38.51 -30.55 -17.88
N PRO A 238 39.61 -31.19 -18.32
CA PRO A 238 39.71 -31.74 -19.68
C PRO A 238 38.72 -32.89 -19.97
N ALA A 239 38.05 -33.43 -18.95
CA ALA A 239 37.03 -34.46 -19.08
C ALA A 239 35.62 -33.85 -18.91
N PHE A 240 34.61 -34.48 -19.51
CA PHE A 240 33.23 -34.01 -19.37
C PHE A 240 32.73 -34.17 -17.93
N THR A 241 32.50 -33.03 -17.27
CA THR A 241 31.95 -32.96 -15.91
C THR A 241 30.60 -32.25 -15.93
N THR A 242 29.70 -32.66 -15.04
CA THR A 242 28.41 -31.98 -14.88
C THR A 242 28.63 -30.66 -14.14
N ARG A 243 28.09 -29.57 -14.70
CA ARG A 243 28.07 -28.24 -14.11
C ARG A 243 26.62 -27.84 -13.86
N GLU A 244 26.34 -27.42 -12.65
CA GLU A 244 25.02 -26.94 -12.25
C GLU A 244 25.01 -25.41 -12.19
N PHE A 245 23.91 -24.83 -12.66
CA PHE A 245 23.65 -23.39 -12.64
C PHE A 245 22.28 -23.15 -12.03
N SER A 246 22.23 -22.33 -10.98
CA SER A 246 20.97 -21.95 -10.32
C SER A 246 20.40 -20.67 -10.91
N PHE A 247 19.09 -20.61 -11.03
CA PHE A 247 18.33 -19.50 -11.59
C PHE A 247 17.26 -19.07 -10.57
N ALA A 248 17.26 -17.79 -10.20
CA ALA A 248 16.33 -17.25 -9.21
C ALA A 248 15.25 -16.35 -9.82
N ASN A 249 15.50 -15.83 -11.03
CA ASN A 249 14.69 -14.81 -11.68
C ASN A 249 13.83 -15.36 -12.84
N ALA A 250 14.16 -16.54 -13.38
CA ALA A 250 13.38 -17.23 -14.40
C ALA A 250 12.08 -17.84 -13.85
N SER A 251 11.11 -17.00 -13.47
CA SER A 251 9.86 -17.38 -12.80
C SER A 251 8.61 -16.73 -13.43
N GLY A 252 7.42 -17.21 -13.03
CA GLY A 252 6.14 -16.67 -13.51
C GLY A 252 5.80 -17.06 -14.95
N LEU A 253 6.42 -18.12 -15.46
CA LEU A 253 6.25 -18.60 -16.82
C LEU A 253 4.90 -19.30 -16.98
N ALA A 254 4.25 -19.11 -18.12
CA ALA A 254 2.97 -19.77 -18.38
C ALA A 254 3.20 -21.29 -18.54
N PRO A 255 2.24 -22.16 -18.15
CA PRO A 255 2.44 -23.62 -18.12
C PRO A 255 2.85 -24.25 -19.46
N ASN A 256 2.49 -23.59 -20.56
CA ASN A 256 2.71 -23.96 -21.95
C ASN A 256 3.77 -23.10 -22.65
N GLU A 257 4.46 -22.23 -21.91
CA GLU A 257 5.58 -21.44 -22.40
C GLU A 257 6.85 -22.28 -22.40
N GLY A 258 7.54 -22.37 -23.54
CA GLY A 258 8.83 -23.03 -23.66
C GLY A 258 9.99 -22.04 -23.59
N LEU A 259 11.16 -22.51 -23.16
CA LEU A 259 12.38 -21.72 -23.07
C LEU A 259 13.49 -22.32 -23.92
N CYS A 260 14.49 -21.49 -24.23
CA CYS A 260 15.75 -21.93 -24.81
C CYS A 260 16.88 -21.75 -23.79
N LEU A 261 17.60 -22.83 -23.50
CA LEU A 261 18.92 -22.77 -22.87
C LEU A 261 19.94 -22.41 -23.94
N VAL A 262 20.60 -21.27 -23.80
CA VAL A 262 21.60 -20.79 -24.76
C VAL A 262 22.97 -20.72 -24.10
N LEU A 263 23.96 -21.34 -24.75
CA LEU A 263 25.37 -21.27 -24.39
C LEU A 263 26.06 -20.34 -25.37
N GLN A 264 26.19 -19.07 -24.97
CA GLN A 264 26.72 -18.02 -25.81
C GLN A 264 28.20 -17.78 -25.51
N TRP A 265 29.03 -17.78 -26.55
CA TRP A 265 30.42 -17.38 -26.45
C TRP A 265 30.53 -15.91 -26.00
N SER A 266 31.46 -15.61 -25.08
CA SER A 266 31.72 -14.24 -24.62
C SER A 266 33.17 -13.80 -24.75
N LYS A 267 34.16 -14.70 -24.64
CA LYS A 267 35.59 -14.34 -24.65
C LYS A 267 36.47 -15.49 -25.16
N ASP A 268 37.62 -15.13 -25.72
CA ASP A 268 38.69 -15.99 -26.25
C ASP A 268 38.35 -16.62 -27.61
N THR A 269 39.19 -17.50 -28.14
CA THR A 269 38.95 -18.17 -29.43
C THR A 269 37.87 -19.24 -29.28
N TYR A 270 37.97 -20.03 -28.21
CA TYR A 270 36.99 -21.03 -27.78
C TYR A 270 36.68 -20.82 -26.31
N SER A 271 35.46 -21.13 -25.88
CA SER A 271 35.05 -20.91 -24.48
C SER A 271 34.84 -22.17 -23.65
N ALA A 272 34.36 -23.26 -24.25
CA ALA A 272 34.22 -24.59 -23.65
C ALA A 272 33.78 -25.60 -24.72
N ASP A 273 33.93 -26.89 -24.42
CA ASP A 273 33.23 -27.96 -25.13
C ASP A 273 32.02 -28.40 -24.30
N VAL A 274 30.90 -28.64 -24.96
CA VAL A 274 29.71 -29.24 -24.34
C VAL A 274 29.26 -30.48 -25.08
N SER A 275 28.66 -31.40 -24.34
CA SER A 275 27.99 -32.57 -24.90
C SER A 275 26.51 -32.24 -25.01
N TYR A 276 25.95 -32.31 -26.22
CA TYR A 276 24.51 -32.18 -26.44
C TYR A 276 24.03 -33.24 -27.45
N GLU A 277 22.77 -33.64 -27.33
CA GLU A 277 22.12 -34.51 -28.32
C GLU A 277 21.63 -33.66 -29.49
N THR A 278 22.16 -33.90 -30.68
CA THR A 278 21.51 -33.42 -31.89
C THR A 278 20.23 -34.24 -32.07
N GLN A 279 19.07 -33.66 -31.81
CA GLN A 279 17.83 -34.26 -32.28
C GLN A 279 17.89 -34.28 -33.80
N GLY A 280 17.96 -35.49 -34.37
CA GLY A 280 17.91 -35.73 -35.81
C GLY A 280 16.51 -35.61 -36.38
#